data_AF-Q0JVY7-F1
#
_entry.id   AF-Q0JVY7-F1
#
_cell.length_a   1.000
_cell.length_b   1.000
_cell.length_c   1.000
_cell.angle_alpha   90.00
_cell.angle_beta   90.00
_cell.angle_gamma   90.00
#
_symmetry.space_group_name_H-M   'P 1'
#
loop_
_entity.id
_entity.type
_entity.pdbx_description
1 polymer ?
#
loop_
_entity_poly.entity_id
_entity_poly.type
_entity_poly.pdbx_seq_one_letter_code
_entity_poly.pdbx_strand_id
1 'polypeptide(L)'
;ESFYDTTKWRRIVEAEEIVCNACKEICLDLREEEMMGLLAEGYAKKAIKEDLDEYEFRNAMYLEHATVNRQTLLDAHRKHGKEVTKEVVKQMLLGKKGEEIDKRYIDKVADIVREKRRVRERMIEESMRELLRDEEKTKSKKKGKKKKKRKGVSETKEEEKKEGETEEVEKREEAETSSVEVGGAR
;
A
#
# COMPACT_ATOMS: atom_id res chain seq x y z
N GLU A 1 -11.99 4.02 -40.46
CA GLU A 1 -12.57 4.60 -39.22
C GLU A 1 -12.12 6.06 -39.10
N SER A 2 -13.01 6.96 -38.66
CA SER A 2 -12.72 8.39 -38.58
C SER A 2 -11.90 8.71 -37.33
N PHE A 3 -10.72 9.32 -37.50
CA PHE A 3 -9.88 9.85 -36.42
C PHE A 3 -10.58 10.95 -35.59
N TYR A 4 -11.77 11.42 -36.00
CA TYR A 4 -12.51 12.52 -35.38
C TYR A 4 -13.54 12.10 -34.33
N ASP A 5 -13.65 10.81 -33.97
CA ASP A 5 -14.51 10.39 -32.87
C ASP A 5 -13.86 10.73 -31.51
N THR A 6 -14.02 11.99 -31.12
CA THR A 6 -13.55 12.53 -29.84
C THR A 6 -14.13 11.79 -28.64
N THR A 7 -15.30 11.16 -28.78
CA THR A 7 -15.92 10.38 -27.70
C THR A 7 -15.23 9.03 -27.53
N LYS A 8 -14.90 8.35 -28.64
CA LYS A 8 -14.09 7.11 -28.63
C LYS A 8 -12.73 7.38 -28.01
N TRP A 9 -12.03 8.43 -28.43
CA TRP A 9 -10.72 8.81 -27.88
C TRP A 9 -10.76 9.14 -26.40
N ARG A 10 -11.74 9.93 -25.95
CA ARG A 10 -11.91 10.26 -24.53
C ARG A 10 -12.02 8.99 -23.68
N ARG A 11 -12.80 7.99 -24.12
CA ARG A 11 -12.93 6.73 -23.39
C ARG A 11 -11.64 5.93 -23.35
N ILE A 12 -10.84 5.97 -24.43
CA ILE A 12 -9.53 5.28 -24.49
C ILE A 12 -8.61 5.90 -23.45
N VAL A 13 -8.46 7.23 -23.48
CA VAL A 13 -7.61 7.95 -22.53
C VAL A 13 -8.05 7.72 -21.09
N GLU A 14 -9.36 7.76 -20.81
CA GLU A 14 -9.91 7.49 -19.47
C GLU A 14 -9.54 6.07 -18.98
N ALA A 15 -9.64 5.06 -19.86
CA ALA A 15 -9.28 3.70 -19.49
C ALA A 15 -7.77 3.51 -19.31
N GLU A 16 -6.95 4.10 -20.18
CA GLU A 16 -5.49 4.08 -20.05
C GLU A 16 -5.03 4.77 -18.77
N GLU A 17 -5.60 5.92 -18.44
CA GLU A 17 -5.32 6.64 -17.19
C GLU A 17 -5.62 5.77 -15.96
N ILE A 18 -6.77 5.09 -15.96
CA ILE A 18 -7.15 4.17 -14.88
C ILE A 18 -6.14 3.03 -14.73
N VAL A 19 -5.72 2.40 -15.83
CA VAL A 19 -4.75 1.29 -15.80
C VAL A 19 -3.38 1.80 -15.34
N CYS A 20 -2.90 2.92 -15.89
CA CYS A 20 -1.62 3.50 -15.52
C CYS A 20 -1.56 3.88 -14.04
N ASN A 21 -2.63 4.48 -13.52
CA ASN A 21 -2.73 4.82 -12.09
C ASN A 21 -2.74 3.56 -11.22
N ALA A 22 -3.48 2.51 -11.62
CA ALA A 22 -3.48 1.24 -10.92
C ALA A 22 -2.09 0.58 -10.92
N CYS A 23 -1.40 0.55 -12.07
CA CYS A 23 -0.03 0.04 -12.17
C CYS A 23 0.94 0.81 -11.28
N LYS A 24 0.88 2.16 -11.32
CA LYS A 24 1.70 3.02 -10.45
C LYS A 24 1.51 2.66 -8.99
N GLU A 25 0.28 2.47 -8.55
CA GLU A 25 -0.01 2.10 -7.16
C GLU A 25 0.34 0.66 -6.81
N ILE A 26 0.33 -0.27 -7.76
CA ILE A 26 0.85 -1.62 -7.51
C ILE A 26 2.36 -1.55 -7.29
N CYS A 27 3.09 -0.81 -8.13
CA CYS A 27 4.53 -0.64 -8.00
C CYS A 27 4.93 0.09 -6.70
N LEU A 28 4.09 0.99 -6.18
CA LEU A 28 4.35 1.70 -4.93
C LEU A 28 3.99 0.87 -3.68
N ASP A 29 2.98 -0.01 -3.76
CA ASP A 29 2.53 -0.82 -2.62
C ASP A 29 3.38 -2.08 -2.40
N LEU A 30 4.06 -2.57 -3.44
CA LEU A 30 4.86 -3.80 -3.38
C LEU A 30 6.34 -3.49 -3.19
N ARG A 31 7.03 -4.36 -2.45
CA ARG A 31 8.50 -4.39 -2.48
C ARG A 31 9.00 -4.85 -3.84
N GLU A 32 10.25 -4.53 -4.16
CA GLU A 32 10.86 -4.90 -5.44
C GLU A 32 10.77 -6.41 -5.70
N GLU A 33 11.07 -7.24 -4.69
CA GLU A 33 11.02 -8.69 -4.81
C GLU A 33 9.59 -9.21 -5.05
N GLU A 34 8.60 -8.57 -4.43
CA GLU A 34 7.18 -8.92 -4.60
C GLU A 34 6.68 -8.52 -5.99
N MET A 35 7.15 -7.38 -6.50
CA MET A 35 6.84 -6.93 -7.86
C MET A 35 7.49 -7.86 -8.90
N MET A 36 8.76 -8.19 -8.73
CA MET A 36 9.48 -9.13 -9.60
C MET A 36 8.83 -10.53 -9.56
N GLY A 37 8.45 -11.01 -8.38
CA GLY A 37 7.72 -12.27 -8.22
C GLY A 37 6.38 -12.26 -8.96
N LEU A 38 5.62 -11.16 -8.86
CA LEU A 38 4.35 -11.00 -9.57
C LEU A 38 4.52 -11.03 -11.09
N LEU A 39 5.51 -10.32 -11.62
CA LEU A 39 5.81 -10.32 -13.05
C LEU A 39 6.29 -11.70 -13.53
N ALA A 40 7.19 -12.34 -12.79
CA ALA A 40 7.70 -13.66 -13.12
C ALA A 40 6.59 -14.73 -13.11
N GLU A 41 5.70 -14.70 -12.10
CA GLU A 41 4.56 -15.60 -12.01
C GLU A 41 3.60 -15.40 -13.19
N GLY A 42 3.27 -14.14 -13.50
CA GLY A 42 2.38 -13.84 -14.60
C GLY A 42 2.91 -14.28 -15.95
N TYR A 43 4.21 -14.05 -16.16
CA TYR A 43 4.91 -14.49 -17.36
C TYR A 43 4.98 -16.02 -17.47
N ALA A 44 5.33 -16.73 -16.39
CA ALA A 44 5.33 -18.19 -16.36
C ALA A 44 3.94 -18.78 -16.65
N LYS A 45 2.88 -18.19 -16.08
CA LYS A 45 1.49 -18.62 -16.35
C LYS A 45 1.09 -18.45 -17.81
N LYS A 46 1.53 -17.37 -18.46
CA LYS A 46 1.28 -17.16 -19.89
C LYS A 46 1.99 -18.20 -20.73
N ALA A 47 3.29 -18.38 -20.49
CA ALA A 47 4.09 -19.36 -21.21
C ALA A 47 3.51 -20.77 -21.15
N ILE A 48 3.08 -21.21 -19.95
CA ILE A 48 2.42 -22.52 -19.77
C ILE A 48 1.09 -22.59 -20.53
N LYS A 49 0.31 -21.50 -20.56
CA LYS A 49 -0.98 -21.47 -21.26
C LYS A 49 -0.84 -21.49 -22.78
N GLU A 50 0.25 -20.93 -23.30
CA GLU A 50 0.47 -20.74 -24.74
C GLU A 50 1.42 -21.78 -25.34
N ASP A 51 1.93 -22.70 -24.51
CA ASP A 51 2.86 -23.77 -24.89
C ASP A 51 4.07 -23.21 -25.67
N LEU A 52 4.57 -22.05 -25.21
CA LEU A 52 5.67 -21.35 -25.86
C LEU A 52 6.95 -22.16 -25.75
N ASP A 53 7.68 -22.28 -26.86
CA ASP A 53 9.00 -22.89 -26.84
C ASP A 53 10.05 -21.99 -26.14
N GLU A 54 11.26 -22.50 -25.90
CA GLU A 54 12.30 -21.74 -25.18
C GLU A 54 12.73 -20.44 -25.90
N TYR A 55 12.57 -20.39 -27.23
CA TYR A 55 12.89 -19.22 -28.04
C TYR A 55 11.77 -18.17 -27.98
N GLU A 56 10.52 -18.61 -28.14
CA GLU A 56 9.32 -17.78 -27.97
C GLU A 56 9.21 -17.25 -26.55
N PHE A 57 9.52 -18.09 -25.56
CA PHE A 57 9.63 -17.70 -24.17
C PHE A 57 10.58 -16.51 -24.03
N ARG A 58 11.86 -16.64 -24.39
CA ARG A 58 12.85 -15.56 -24.27
C ARG A 58 12.42 -14.25 -24.96
N ASN A 59 11.68 -14.32 -26.06
CA ASN A 59 11.21 -13.15 -26.81
C ASN A 59 9.89 -12.56 -26.30
N ALA A 60 9.07 -13.33 -25.58
CA ALA A 60 7.81 -12.89 -24.97
C ALA A 60 7.99 -12.02 -23.72
N MET A 61 9.24 -11.68 -23.34
CA MET A 61 9.54 -10.78 -22.21
C MET A 61 9.00 -9.35 -22.41
N TYR A 62 8.56 -8.98 -23.61
CA TYR A 62 7.82 -7.75 -23.79
C TYR A 62 6.41 -7.93 -23.26
N LEU A 63 6.05 -7.13 -22.23
CA LEU A 63 4.69 -6.92 -21.74
C LEU A 63 3.73 -6.81 -22.93
N GLU A 64 3.16 -7.94 -23.36
CA GLU A 64 2.18 -7.93 -24.42
C GLU A 64 1.02 -7.03 -23.99
N HIS A 65 0.51 -6.26 -24.94
CA HIS A 65 -0.68 -5.45 -24.74
C HIS A 65 -1.83 -6.35 -24.27
N ALA A 66 -2.12 -6.33 -22.97
CA ALA A 66 -3.27 -7.01 -22.42
C ALA A 66 -4.54 -6.23 -22.83
N THR A 67 -5.24 -6.75 -23.83
CA THR A 67 -6.46 -6.16 -24.38
C THR A 67 -7.65 -6.50 -23.49
N VAL A 68 -8.02 -5.59 -22.59
CA VAL A 68 -9.29 -5.69 -21.85
C VAL A 68 -10.37 -4.92 -22.59
N ASN A 69 -11.60 -5.43 -22.52
CA ASN A 69 -12.76 -4.68 -23.00
C ASN A 69 -12.86 -3.34 -22.23
N ARG A 70 -12.58 -2.25 -22.93
CA ARG A 70 -12.56 -0.89 -22.36
C ARG A 70 -13.82 -0.54 -21.58
N GLN A 71 -14.99 -0.87 -22.12
CA GLN A 71 -16.27 -0.56 -21.46
C GLN A 71 -16.40 -1.34 -20.15
N THR A 72 -15.94 -2.58 -20.13
CA THR A 72 -15.96 -3.44 -18.93
C THR A 72 -15.06 -2.88 -17.83
N LEU A 73 -13.87 -2.37 -18.19
CA LEU A 73 -12.98 -1.71 -17.23
C LEU A 73 -13.56 -0.40 -16.69
N LEU A 74 -14.10 0.45 -17.57
CA LEU A 74 -14.73 1.72 -17.19
C LEU A 74 -15.95 1.50 -16.27
N ASP A 75 -16.81 0.54 -16.63
CA ASP A 75 -17.97 0.16 -15.82
C ASP A 75 -17.52 -0.35 -14.43
N ALA A 76 -16.47 -1.17 -14.38
CA ALA A 76 -15.91 -1.68 -13.12
C ALA A 76 -15.41 -0.56 -12.22
N HIS A 77 -14.65 0.39 -12.78
CA HIS A 77 -14.11 1.52 -12.06
C HIS A 77 -15.23 2.41 -11.49
N ARG A 78 -16.26 2.70 -12.29
CA ARG A 78 -17.40 3.51 -11.85
C ARG A 78 -18.25 2.83 -10.79
N LYS A 79 -18.48 1.52 -10.92
CA LYS A 79 -19.34 0.74 -10.03
C LYS A 79 -18.67 0.39 -8.70
N HIS A 80 -17.44 -0.12 -8.77
CA HIS A 80 -16.75 -0.73 -7.63
C HIS A 80 -15.57 0.10 -7.13
N GLY A 81 -15.14 1.09 -7.90
CA GLY A 81 -14.05 1.98 -7.54
C GLY A 81 -12.67 1.43 -7.80
N LYS A 82 -11.72 2.18 -7.25
CA LYS A 82 -10.29 2.05 -7.53
C LYS A 82 -9.66 0.76 -7.00
N GLU A 83 -10.00 0.32 -5.78
CA GLU A 83 -9.42 -0.90 -5.18
C GLU A 83 -9.71 -2.14 -6.04
N VAL A 84 -10.95 -2.27 -6.52
CA VAL A 84 -11.33 -3.38 -7.41
C VAL A 84 -10.62 -3.29 -8.75
N THR A 85 -10.53 -2.08 -9.32
CA THR A 85 -9.82 -1.88 -10.58
C THR A 85 -8.33 -2.23 -10.45
N LYS A 86 -7.70 -1.85 -9.33
CA LYS A 86 -6.32 -2.20 -9.01
C LYS A 86 -6.12 -3.71 -8.93
N GLU A 87 -7.01 -4.43 -8.25
CA GLU A 87 -6.93 -5.89 -8.18
C GLU A 87 -7.15 -6.53 -9.55
N VAL A 88 -8.06 -6.02 -10.40
CA VAL A 88 -8.23 -6.49 -11.78
C VAL A 88 -6.94 -6.32 -12.60
N VAL A 89 -6.31 -5.15 -12.53
CA VAL A 89 -5.02 -4.90 -13.20
C VAL A 89 -3.93 -5.84 -12.67
N LYS A 90 -3.90 -6.08 -11.35
CA LYS A 90 -2.99 -7.07 -10.75
C LYS A 90 -3.20 -8.48 -11.32
N GLN A 91 -4.44 -8.89 -11.56
CA GLN A 91 -4.74 -10.18 -12.18
C GLN A 91 -4.26 -10.25 -13.64
N MET A 92 -4.37 -9.15 -14.40
CA MET A 92 -3.80 -9.06 -15.74
C MET A 92 -2.28 -9.25 -15.72
N LEU A 93 -1.59 -8.60 -14.77
CA LEU A 93 -0.15 -8.76 -14.58
C LEU A 93 0.20 -10.21 -14.21
N LEU A 94 -0.66 -10.92 -13.47
CA LEU A 94 -0.55 -12.35 -13.17
C LEU A 94 -0.94 -13.27 -14.35
N GLY A 95 -1.01 -12.76 -15.58
CA GLY A 95 -1.23 -13.55 -16.78
C GLY A 95 -2.70 -13.88 -17.07
N LYS A 96 -3.65 -13.19 -16.43
CA LYS A 96 -5.08 -13.29 -16.81
C LYS A 96 -5.29 -12.62 -18.17
N LYS A 97 -5.81 -13.37 -19.15
CA LYS A 97 -6.13 -12.80 -20.47
C LYS A 97 -7.29 -11.81 -20.33
N GLY A 98 -7.23 -10.69 -21.06
CA GLY A 98 -8.25 -9.65 -20.96
C GLY A 98 -9.64 -10.11 -21.40
N GLU A 99 -9.71 -11.11 -22.29
CA GLU A 99 -10.95 -11.79 -22.70
C GLU A 99 -11.60 -12.60 -21.56
N GLU A 100 -10.80 -13.08 -20.60
CA GLU A 100 -11.29 -13.78 -19.41
C GLU A 100 -11.83 -12.82 -18.33
N ILE A 101 -11.69 -11.50 -18.53
CA ILE A 101 -12.11 -10.46 -17.57
C ILE A 101 -13.46 -9.90 -18.02
N ASP A 102 -14.52 -10.65 -17.69
CA ASP A 102 -15.90 -10.23 -17.91
C ASP A 102 -16.52 -9.58 -16.65
N LYS A 103 -17.75 -9.10 -16.79
CA LYS A 103 -18.50 -8.48 -15.67
C LYS A 103 -18.64 -9.42 -14.47
N ARG A 104 -18.83 -10.71 -14.71
CA ARG A 104 -18.99 -11.72 -13.66
C ARG A 104 -17.69 -11.93 -12.89
N TYR A 105 -16.55 -11.93 -13.57
CA TYR A 105 -15.24 -12.01 -12.96
C TYR A 105 -14.97 -10.76 -12.12
N ILE A 106 -15.28 -9.57 -12.63
CA ILE A 106 -15.14 -8.32 -11.88
C ILE A 106 -15.99 -8.33 -10.60
N ASP A 107 -17.23 -8.79 -10.66
CA ASP A 107 -18.08 -8.87 -9.46
C ASP A 107 -17.49 -9.84 -8.42
N LYS A 108 -16.90 -10.97 -8.84
CA LYS A 108 -16.15 -11.87 -7.93
C LYS A 108 -14.94 -11.18 -7.31
N VAL A 109 -14.16 -10.44 -8.11
CA VAL A 109 -13.01 -9.67 -7.60
C VAL A 109 -13.49 -8.62 -6.60
N ALA A 110 -14.61 -7.96 -6.87
CA ALA A 110 -15.18 -6.97 -5.97
C ALA A 110 -15.57 -7.57 -4.61
N ASP A 111 -16.14 -8.78 -4.58
CA ASP A 111 -16.46 -9.47 -3.34
C ASP A 111 -15.20 -9.87 -2.55
N ILE A 112 -14.16 -10.34 -3.24
CA ILE A 112 -12.85 -10.65 -2.61
C ILE A 112 -12.24 -9.38 -2.00
N VAL A 113 -12.23 -8.27 -2.73
CA VAL A 113 -11.69 -6.99 -2.26
C VAL A 113 -12.49 -6.47 -1.06
N ARG A 114 -13.82 -6.57 -1.11
CA ARG A 114 -14.70 -6.18 0.00
C ARG A 114 -14.40 -6.99 1.26
N GLU A 115 -14.18 -8.30 1.12
CA GLU A 115 -13.85 -9.15 2.26
C GLU A 115 -12.45 -8.85 2.82
N LYS A 116 -11.44 -8.68 1.95
CA LYS A 116 -10.09 -8.23 2.38
C LYS A 116 -10.16 -6.91 3.16
N ARG A 117 -11.00 -5.98 2.73
CA ARG A 117 -11.20 -4.71 3.44
C ARG A 117 -11.83 -4.92 4.82
N ARG A 118 -12.87 -5.73 4.93
CA ARG A 118 -13.51 -6.06 6.23
C ARG A 118 -12.54 -6.73 7.20
N VAL A 119 -11.67 -7.62 6.71
CA VAL A 119 -10.64 -8.25 7.55
C VAL A 119 -9.64 -7.21 8.06
N ARG A 120 -9.16 -6.33 7.19
CA ARG A 120 -8.26 -5.22 7.59
C ARG A 120 -8.91 -4.31 8.63
N GLU A 121 -10.17 -3.93 8.42
CA GLU A 121 -10.93 -3.07 9.35
C GLU A 121 -11.08 -3.75 10.73
N ARG A 122 -11.40 -5.04 10.78
CA ARG A 122 -11.46 -5.80 12.04
C ARG A 122 -10.12 -5.85 12.78
N MET A 123 -9.02 -6.08 12.07
CA MET A 123 -7.68 -6.10 12.67
C MET A 123 -7.29 -4.74 13.24
N ILE A 124 -7.63 -3.65 12.55
CA ILE A 124 -7.39 -2.28 13.04
C ILE A 124 -8.24 -2.02 14.29
N GLU A 125 -9.51 -2.42 14.28
CA GLU A 125 -10.39 -2.24 15.44
C GLU A 125 -9.89 -3.03 16.67
N GLU A 126 -9.45 -4.27 16.48
CA GLU A 126 -8.87 -5.11 17.53
C GLU A 126 -7.59 -4.49 18.09
N SER A 127 -6.69 -4.03 17.21
CA SER A 127 -5.45 -3.35 17.60
C SER A 127 -5.72 -2.05 18.36
N MET A 128 -6.67 -1.24 17.89
CA MET A 128 -7.07 0.00 18.57
C MET A 128 -7.67 -0.27 19.95
N ARG A 129 -8.49 -1.31 20.07
CA ARG A 129 -9.08 -1.74 21.35
C ARG A 129 -8.02 -2.25 22.33
N GLU A 130 -6.96 -2.89 21.84
CA GLU A 130 -5.82 -3.29 22.65
C GLU A 130 -5.02 -2.09 23.15
N LEU A 131 -4.70 -1.14 22.26
CA LEU A 131 -3.99 0.09 22.62
C LEU A 131 -4.74 0.90 23.70
N LEU A 132 -6.06 1.05 23.57
CA LEU A 132 -6.88 1.75 24.59
C LEU A 132 -6.86 1.03 25.94
N ARG A 133 -6.93 -0.31 25.96
CA ARG A 133 -6.85 -1.10 27.20
C ARG A 133 -5.50 -0.93 27.88
N ASP A 134 -4.42 -0.87 27.12
CA ASP A 134 -3.08 -0.69 27.69
C ASP A 134 -2.85 0.75 28.18
N GLU A 135 -3.45 1.75 27.52
CA GLU A 135 -3.49 3.12 28.03
C GLU A 135 -4.26 3.23 29.36
N GLU A 136 -5.38 2.52 29.51
CA GLU A 136 -6.13 2.47 30.76
C GLU A 136 -5.35 1.77 31.89
N LYS A 137 -4.69 0.65 31.59
CA LYS A 137 -3.82 -0.06 32.55
C LYS A 137 -2.63 0.81 33.00
N THR A 138 -2.06 1.60 32.11
CA THR A 138 -0.95 2.51 32.47
C THR A 138 -1.42 3.70 33.28
N LYS A 139 -2.56 4.33 32.94
CA LYS A 139 -3.19 5.40 33.74
C LYS A 139 -3.59 4.93 35.14
N SER A 140 -4.15 3.73 35.25
CA SER A 140 -4.53 3.13 36.54
C SER A 140 -3.33 2.75 37.41
N LYS A 141 -2.24 2.21 36.82
CA LYS A 141 -0.95 2.03 37.52
C LYS A 141 -0.37 3.35 38.03
N LYS A 142 -0.45 4.44 37.24
CA LYS A 142 0.04 5.78 37.63
C LYS A 142 -0.79 6.39 38.77
N LYS A 143 -2.11 6.23 38.76
CA LYS A 143 -3.01 6.63 39.87
C LYS A 143 -2.75 5.80 41.14
N GLY A 144 -2.53 4.49 41.02
CA GLY A 144 -2.21 3.60 42.14
C GLY A 144 -0.88 3.95 42.82
N LYS A 145 0.17 4.26 42.05
CA LYS A 145 1.48 4.71 42.57
C LYS A 145 1.37 6.05 43.31
N LYS A 146 0.55 7.00 42.81
CA LYS A 146 0.31 8.30 43.46
C LYS A 146 -0.49 8.16 44.77
N LYS A 147 -1.42 7.21 44.86
CA LYS A 147 -2.20 6.91 46.07
C LYS A 147 -1.36 6.21 47.15
N LYS A 148 -0.44 5.30 46.75
CA LYS A 148 0.55 4.67 47.66
C LYS A 148 1.55 5.68 48.23
N LYS A 149 2.04 6.64 47.41
CA LYS A 149 2.93 7.71 47.87
C LYS A 149 2.28 8.67 48.88
N ARG A 150 0.96 8.91 48.77
CA ARG A 150 0.21 9.76 49.71
C ARG A 150 -0.18 9.07 51.03
N LYS A 151 -0.21 7.74 51.07
CA LYS A 151 -0.54 6.97 52.29
C LYS A 151 0.69 6.65 53.17
N GLY A 152 1.90 6.96 52.70
CA GLY A 152 3.15 6.78 53.43
C GLY A 152 3.77 8.09 53.97
N VAL A 153 3.01 9.20 53.98
CA VAL A 153 3.44 10.47 54.57
C VAL A 153 2.44 10.84 55.66
N SER A 154 2.49 10.10 56.75
CA SER A 154 2.10 10.61 58.06
C SER A 154 3.36 10.60 58.91
N GLU A 155 3.64 11.77 59.49
CA GLU A 155 4.75 12.09 60.40
C GLU A 155 6.13 12.31 59.75
N THR A 156 6.40 13.56 59.37
CA THR A 156 7.33 14.43 60.13
C THR A 156 7.36 15.86 59.58
N LYS A 157 7.58 16.80 60.50
CA LYS A 157 7.51 18.26 60.44
C LYS A 157 8.35 18.93 59.34
N GLU A 158 7.76 19.99 58.76
CA GLU A 158 8.25 21.38 58.75
C GLU A 158 9.77 21.61 58.60
N GLU A 159 10.22 22.12 57.45
CA GLU A 159 10.90 23.43 57.33
C GLU A 159 11.27 23.79 55.88
N GLU A 160 11.17 25.10 55.63
CA GLU A 160 11.59 25.91 54.48
C GLU A 160 12.86 25.48 53.70
N LYS A 161 12.92 25.74 52.38
CA LYS A 161 13.55 26.94 51.75
C LYS A 161 13.94 26.69 50.26
N LYS A 162 13.59 27.71 49.44
CA LYS A 162 14.32 28.30 48.29
C LYS A 162 14.65 27.41 47.06
N GLU A 163 14.03 27.71 45.91
CA GLU A 163 14.44 28.71 44.88
C GLU A 163 15.63 28.26 44.04
N GLY A 164 15.46 28.31 42.71
CA GLY A 164 16.52 28.07 41.74
C GLY A 164 15.99 27.77 40.35
N GLU A 165 15.41 28.77 39.68
CA GLU A 165 15.44 28.87 38.22
C GLU A 165 16.87 28.72 37.72
N THR A 166 17.10 27.99 36.63
CA THR A 166 18.16 28.30 35.68
C THR A 166 17.73 27.92 34.27
N GLU A 167 18.05 28.85 33.38
CA GLU A 167 17.74 28.97 31.96
C GLU A 167 18.28 27.85 31.08
N GLU A 168 17.60 27.73 29.94
CA GLU A 168 18.09 27.48 28.58
C GLU A 168 19.59 27.19 28.39
N VAL A 169 19.89 26.08 27.71
CA VAL A 169 20.87 26.08 26.60
C VAL A 169 20.39 25.11 25.53
N GLU A 170 19.92 25.66 24.41
CA GLU A 170 19.88 24.98 23.12
C GLU A 170 21.30 24.59 22.68
N LYS A 171 21.47 23.35 22.20
CA LYS A 171 22.55 23.03 21.26
C LYS A 171 22.01 22.18 20.12
N ARG A 172 21.68 22.88 19.03
CA ARG A 172 21.76 22.36 17.66
C ARG A 172 23.22 22.00 17.36
N GLU A 173 23.48 20.78 16.92
CA GLU A 173 24.63 20.46 16.08
C GLU A 173 24.09 19.91 14.76
N GLU A 174 23.97 20.80 13.78
CA GLU A 174 24.08 20.45 12.37
C GLU A 174 25.59 20.35 12.06
N ALA A 175 26.03 19.19 11.57
CA ALA A 175 27.30 19.06 10.88
C ALA A 175 27.03 18.36 9.55
N GLU A 176 27.02 19.19 8.53
CA GLU A 176 26.87 18.85 7.12
C GLU A 176 28.24 18.50 6.51
N THR A 177 28.21 17.55 5.57
CA THR A 177 29.20 17.30 4.49
C THR A 177 30.56 16.69 4.83
N SER A 178 30.85 15.53 4.21
CA SER A 178 31.99 15.46 3.31
C SER A 178 31.73 14.43 2.20
N SER A 179 31.88 14.92 0.98
CA SER A 179 31.85 14.25 -0.31
C SER A 179 33.10 13.39 -0.52
N VAL A 180 32.96 12.26 -1.21
CA VAL A 180 34.06 11.64 -1.96
C VAL A 180 33.54 11.27 -3.34
N GLU A 181 34.05 12.00 -4.33
CA GLU A 181 33.91 11.76 -5.76
C GLU A 181 34.93 10.74 -6.26
N VAL A 182 34.49 9.95 -7.25
CA VAL A 182 35.20 9.51 -8.47
C VAL A 182 36.39 8.53 -8.35
N GLY A 183 36.24 7.41 -9.06
CA GLY A 183 37.35 6.61 -9.56
C GLY A 183 36.87 5.43 -10.42
N GLY A 184 36.78 5.63 -11.73
CA GLY A 184 36.42 4.60 -12.71
C GLY A 184 37.59 3.73 -13.22
N ALA A 185 37.29 3.02 -14.31
CA ALA A 185 38.12 2.11 -15.13
C ALA A 185 38.11 0.64 -14.64
N ARG A 186 37.84 -0.38 -15.47
CA ARG A 186 37.89 -0.54 -16.93
C ARG A 186 36.75 -1.41 -17.43
#